data_AF-A0A968YXZ4-F1
#
_entry.id   AF-A0A968YXZ4-F1
#
_cell.length_a   1.000
_cell.length_b   1.000
_cell.length_c   1.000
_cell.angle_alpha   90.00
_cell.angle_beta   90.00
_cell.angle_gamma   90.00
#
_symmetry.space_group_name_H-M   'P 1'
#
loop_
_entity.id
_entity.type
_entity.pdbx_description
1 polymer ?
#
loop_
_entity_poly.entity_id
_entity_poly.type
_entity_poly.pdbx_seq_one_letter_code
_entity_poly.pdbx_strand_id
1 'polypeptide(L)' 'MLQEKMQEYMDSGVKLGWLFNPQDQQAEIYRQGEEKEVRSLPTQLFGEAVLPKFSLRVERFIDD' A
#
# COMPACT_ATOMS: atom_id res chain seq x y z
N MET A 1 7.69 -10.75 -9.58
CA MET A 1 8.04 -11.34 -8.27
C MET A 1 7.30 -10.67 -7.11
N LEU A 2 7.51 -9.38 -6.80
CA LEU A 2 6.87 -8.75 -5.61
C LEU A 2 5.40 -8.35 -5.84
N GLN A 3 5.11 -7.73 -6.98
CA GLN A 3 3.73 -7.39 -7.36
C GLN A 3 2.87 -8.64 -7.66
N GLU A 4 3.49 -9.73 -8.11
CA GLU A 4 2.81 -11.04 -8.27
C GLU A 4 2.38 -11.61 -6.92
N LYS A 5 3.22 -11.50 -5.87
CA LYS A 5 2.83 -11.90 -4.52
C LYS A 5 1.69 -11.04 -3.97
N MET A 6 1.66 -9.75 -4.31
CA MET A 6 0.53 -8.90 -3.96
C MET A 6 -0.76 -9.42 -4.59
N GLN A 7 -0.72 -9.84 -5.86
CA GLN A 7 -1.89 -10.47 -6.49
C GLN A 7 -2.31 -11.75 -5.77
N GLU A 8 -1.38 -12.63 -5.39
CA GLU A 8 -1.68 -13.85 -4.62
C GLU A 8 -2.38 -13.54 -3.28
N TYR A 9 -1.96 -12.49 -2.57
CA TYR A 9 -2.63 -12.04 -1.36
C TYR A 9 -4.06 -11.54 -1.63
N MET A 10 -4.26 -10.77 -2.70
CA MET A 10 -5.60 -10.31 -3.09
C MET A 10 -6.52 -11.48 -3.47
N ASP A 11 -6.00 -12.45 -4.22
CA ASP A 11 -6.72 -13.66 -4.61
C ASP A 11 -7.05 -14.54 -3.39
N SER A 12 -6.21 -14.50 -2.36
CA SER A 12 -6.44 -15.15 -1.06
C SER A 12 -7.44 -14.42 -0.15
N GLY A 13 -8.02 -13.30 -0.61
CA GLY A 13 -9.08 -12.57 0.08
C GLY A 13 -8.61 -11.38 0.94
N VAL A 14 -7.36 -10.93 0.79
CA VAL A 14 -6.93 -9.66 1.39
C VAL A 14 -7.71 -8.50 0.75
N LYS A 15 -8.26 -7.62 1.59
CA LYS A 15 -9.13 -6.52 1.15
C LYS A 15 -8.39 -5.20 0.93
N LEU A 16 -7.30 -4.99 1.67
CA LEU A 16 -6.46 -3.80 1.61
C LEU A 16 -5.01 -4.18 1.90
N GLY A 17 -4.10 -3.76 1.04
CA GLY A 17 -2.65 -3.98 1.20
C GLY A 17 -1.84 -2.75 0.84
N TRP A 18 -0.73 -2.54 1.53
CA TRP A 18 0.25 -1.49 1.20
C TRP A 18 1.60 -2.13 0.92
N LEU A 19 2.18 -1.78 -0.23
CA LEU A 19 3.55 -2.14 -0.58
C LEU A 19 4.39 -0.87 -0.59
N PHE A 20 5.36 -0.78 0.31
CA PHE A 20 6.29 0.34 0.34
C PHE A 20 7.50 0.02 -0.55
N ASN A 21 7.82 0.94 -1.45
CA ASN A 21 9.04 0.95 -2.24
C ASN A 21 9.93 2.11 -1.77
N PRO A 22 10.87 1.86 -0.85
CA PRO A 22 11.80 2.88 -0.36
C PRO A 22 12.72 3.44 -1.45
N GLN A 23 13.10 2.64 -2.45
CA GLN A 23 14.02 3.08 -3.51
C GLN A 23 13.40 4.19 -4.36
N ASP A 24 12.13 4.03 -4.73
CA ASP A 24 11.40 5.02 -5.52
C ASP A 24 10.61 6.01 -4.66
N GLN A 25 10.71 5.90 -3.33
CA GLN A 25 9.96 6.69 -2.35
C GLN A 25 8.45 6.69 -2.65
N GLN A 26 7.87 5.49 -2.80
CA GLN A 26 6.49 5.28 -3.18
C GLN A 26 5.78 4.27 -2.27
N ALA A 27 4.47 4.40 -2.17
CA ALA A 27 3.58 3.41 -1.60
C ALA A 27 2.58 2.98 -2.68
N GLU A 28 2.51 1.68 -2.96
CA GLU A 28 1.45 1.08 -3.77
C GLU A 28 0.32 0.59 -2.84
N ILE A 29 -0.92 0.93 -3.19
CA ILE A 29 -2.13 0.59 -2.45
C ILE A 29 -2.92 -0.42 -3.30
N TYR A 30 -3.21 -1.57 -2.71
CA TYR A 30 -3.97 -2.64 -3.34
C TYR A 30 -5.32 -2.80 -2.66
N ARG A 31 -6.38 -2.85 -3.47
CA ARG A 31 -7.76 -3.05 -3.02
C ARG A 31 -8.40 -4.16 -3.83
N GLN A 32 -9.31 -4.89 -3.20
CA GLN A 32 -9.92 -6.04 -3.86
C GLN A 32 -10.81 -5.59 -5.02
N GLY A 33 -10.49 -6.05 -6.23
CA GLY A 33 -11.26 -5.73 -7.44
C GLY A 33 -10.98 -4.35 -8.05
N GLU A 34 -9.96 -3.63 -7.55
CA GLU A 34 -9.53 -2.35 -8.11
C GLU A 34 -8.08 -2.44 -8.62
N GLU A 35 -7.74 -1.57 -9.58
CA GLU A 35 -6.35 -1.39 -9.97
C GLU A 35 -5.54 -0.80 -8.81
N LYS A 36 -4.26 -1.16 -8.75
CA LYS A 36 -3.36 -0.63 -7.74
C LYS A 36 -3.21 0.89 -7.90
N GLU A 37 -3.20 1.59 -6.78
CA GLU A 37 -2.95 3.03 -6.73
C GLU A 37 -1.52 3.28 -6.24
N VAL A 38 -0.77 4.16 -6.91
CA VAL A 38 0.60 4.49 -6.51
C VAL A 38 0.66 5.93 -6.00
N ARG A 39 1.24 6.12 -4.81
CA ARG A 39 1.45 7.44 -4.20
C ARG A 39 2.93 7.67 -3.89
N SER A 40 3.43 8.86 -4.21
CA SER A 40 4.77 9.29 -3.79
C SER A 40 4.80 9.68 -2.31
N LEU A 41 5.94 9.47 -1.65
CA LEU A 41 6.19 9.84 -0.26
C LEU A 41 6.70 11.29 -0.12
N PRO A 42 6.34 12.02 0.95
CA PRO A 42 5.51 11.57 2.07
C PRO A 42 4.03 11.48 1.72
N THR A 43 3.30 10.57 2.35
CA THR A 43 1.87 10.38 2.09
C THR A 43 1.07 10.00 3.34
N GLN A 44 -0.24 10.15 3.24
CA GLN A 44 -1.20 9.70 4.24
C GLN A 44 -2.00 8.53 3.67
N LEU A 45 -1.93 7.38 4.34
CA LEU A 45 -2.70 6.19 4.03
C LEU A 45 -3.87 6.07 5.02
N PHE A 46 -4.97 5.49 4.57
CA PHE A 46 -6.19 5.30 5.36
C PHE A 46 -6.63 3.85 5.30
N GLY A 47 -7.20 3.35 6.39
CA GLY A 47 -7.73 1.99 6.45
C GLY A 47 -9.05 1.78 5.71
N GLU A 48 -9.64 2.85 5.18
CA GLU A 48 -10.88 2.83 4.39
C GLU A 48 -12.01 2.06 5.11
N ALA A 49 -12.81 1.28 4.38
CA ALA A 49 -13.88 0.45 4.95
C ALA A 49 -13.34 -0.77 5.72
N VAL A 50 -12.09 -1.18 5.49
CA VAL A 50 -11.48 -2.39 6.07
C VAL A 50 -11.03 -2.13 7.51
N LEU A 51 -10.41 -0.98 7.76
CA LEU A 51 -9.98 -0.50 9.08
C LEU A 51 -10.51 0.92 9.29
N PRO A 52 -11.79 1.09 9.65
CA PRO A 52 -12.39 2.40 9.82
C PRO A 52 -11.63 3.26 10.84
N LYS A 53 -11.44 4.54 10.52
CA LYS A 53 -10.70 5.54 11.34
C LYS A 53 -9.19 5.29 11.46
N PHE A 54 -8.64 4.26 10.81
CA PHE A 54 -7.20 4.09 10.76
C PHE A 54 -6.58 5.08 9.77
N SER A 55 -5.48 5.71 10.18
CA SER A 55 -4.68 6.60 9.35
C SER A 55 -3.20 6.39 9.66
N LEU A 56 -2.38 6.17 8.63
CA LEU A 56 -0.93 6.02 8.75
C LEU A 56 -0.23 7.09 7.93
N ARG A 57 0.55 7.94 8.59
CA ARG A 57 1.43 8.91 7.93
C ARG A 57 2.76 8.22 7.64
N VAL A 58 3.17 8.25 6.38
CA VAL A 58 4.41 7.61 5.92
C VAL A 58 5.33 8.69 5.40
N GLU A 59 6.44 8.88 6.09
CA GLU A 59 7.50 9.81 5.70
C GLU A 59 8.44 9.14 4.68
N ARG A 60 9.36 9.93 4.13
CA ARG A 60 10.39 9.39 3.25
C ARG A 60 11.32 8.45 4.03
N PHE A 61 11.70 7.36 3.40
CA PHE A 61 12.74 6.47 3.92
C PHE A 61 14.08 7.14 3.69
N ILE A 62 14.83 7.41 4.76
CA ILE A 62 16.15 8.01 4.72
C ILE A 62 17.12 6.94 5.23
N ASP A 63 18.14 6.62 4.43
CA ASP A 63 19.26 5.80 4.89
C ASP A 63 20.24 6.73 5.59
N ASP A 64 20.47 6.53 6.90
CA ASP A 64 21.47 7.24 7.72
C ASP A 64 22.89 6.66 7.54
#